data_AF-A0A1B6GJ30-F1
#
_entry.id   AF-A0A1B6GJ30-F1
#
_cell.length_a   1.000
_cell.length_b   1.000
_cell.length_c   1.000
_cell.angle_alpha   90.00
_cell.angle_beta   90.00
_cell.angle_gamma   90.00
#
_symmetry.space_group_name_H-M   'P 1'
#
loop_
_entity.id
_entity.type
_entity.pdbx_description
1 polymer ?
#
loop_
_entity_poly.entity_id
_entity_poly.type
_entity_poly.pdbx_seq_one_letter_code
_entity_poly.pdbx_strand_id
1 'polypeptide(L)'
;FAITSSASLLNQLGFLAEQYNLHIQTHLCETKEEIEEVAQKFPNSPTYTSVYKDAKLLTRKTILAHCVHLQDSEVEMIKAARCSVAHCPTSNINLRSGICNVRRLLKKGVNVCLGTDVSGGSSSSMLDAMRAAMDTSITVSFQSDDYPPLSYHEVFYMATMGGAIALDMEDKLGNFAVGKSFDAIIVNSDVETYGFNLETSELFQKFIYCGSSKSIARVYVDGNIVM
;
A
#
# COMPACT_ATOMS: atom_id res chain seq x y z
N PHE A 1 -8.99 -11.68 7.64
CA PHE A 1 -8.19 -11.49 8.86
C PHE A 1 -8.12 -12.79 9.64
N ALA A 2 -6.93 -13.34 9.89
CA ALA A 2 -6.81 -14.71 10.43
C ALA A 2 -7.35 -14.84 11.87
N ILE A 3 -7.13 -13.85 12.73
CA ILE A 3 -7.61 -13.86 14.12
C ILE A 3 -9.13 -14.04 14.21
N THR A 4 -9.90 -13.49 13.27
CA THR A 4 -11.36 -13.60 13.26
C THR A 4 -11.90 -14.74 12.39
N SER A 5 -11.04 -15.53 11.76
CA SER A 5 -11.43 -16.59 10.82
C SER A 5 -11.00 -17.97 11.29
N SER A 6 -11.83 -18.99 11.14
CA SER A 6 -11.42 -20.39 11.37
C SER A 6 -10.64 -20.93 10.17
N ALA A 7 -9.84 -21.98 10.37
CA ALA A 7 -9.14 -22.65 9.26
C ALA A 7 -10.10 -23.15 8.18
N SER A 8 -11.26 -23.71 8.57
CA SER A 8 -12.31 -24.15 7.64
C SER A 8 -12.85 -22.99 6.79
N LEU A 9 -13.14 -21.84 7.43
CA LEU A 9 -13.59 -20.64 6.71
C LEU A 9 -12.54 -20.15 5.71
N LEU A 10 -11.27 -20.06 6.13
CA LEU A 10 -10.19 -19.62 5.24
C LEU A 10 -10.03 -20.55 4.03
N ASN A 11 -10.10 -21.87 4.23
CA ASN A 11 -10.03 -22.84 3.14
C ASN A 11 -11.21 -22.72 2.16
N GLN A 12 -12.43 -22.49 2.67
CA GLN A 12 -13.60 -22.26 1.82
C GLN A 12 -13.49 -20.95 1.04
N LEU A 13 -12.97 -19.89 1.65
CA LEU A 13 -12.70 -18.63 0.96
C LEU A 13 -11.63 -18.80 -0.12
N GLY A 14 -10.57 -19.58 0.14
CA GLY A 14 -9.56 -19.94 -0.86
C GLY A 14 -10.16 -20.65 -2.05
N PHE A 15 -11.03 -21.64 -1.80
CA PHE A 15 -11.78 -22.32 -2.87
C PHE A 15 -12.63 -21.34 -3.67
N LEU A 16 -13.42 -20.48 -3.02
CA LEU A 16 -14.25 -19.49 -3.72
C LEU A 16 -13.42 -18.51 -4.55
N ALA A 17 -12.31 -18.01 -3.99
CA ALA A 17 -11.44 -17.08 -4.70
C ALA A 17 -10.81 -17.72 -5.95
N GLU A 18 -10.39 -18.99 -5.87
CA GLU A 18 -9.89 -19.76 -7.00
C GLU A 18 -10.98 -20.02 -8.05
N GLN A 19 -12.17 -20.48 -7.63
CA GLN A 19 -13.27 -20.81 -8.55
C GLN A 19 -13.79 -19.59 -9.33
N TYR A 20 -13.86 -18.43 -8.68
CA TYR A 20 -14.45 -17.22 -9.27
C TYR A 20 -13.41 -16.16 -9.67
N ASN A 21 -12.11 -16.48 -9.58
CA ASN A 21 -11.00 -15.57 -9.87
C ASN A 21 -11.15 -14.20 -9.16
N LEU A 22 -11.38 -14.23 -7.85
CA LEU A 22 -11.70 -13.05 -7.05
C LEU A 22 -10.44 -12.38 -6.48
N HIS A 23 -10.56 -11.08 -6.20
CA HIS A 23 -9.59 -10.38 -5.36
C HIS A 23 -9.73 -10.77 -3.90
N ILE A 24 -8.62 -10.71 -3.18
CA ILE A 24 -8.52 -11.00 -1.76
C ILE A 24 -7.87 -9.80 -1.08
N GLN A 25 -8.44 -9.34 0.02
CA GLN A 25 -7.81 -8.35 0.89
C GLN A 25 -7.85 -8.83 2.34
N THR A 26 -6.73 -8.68 3.05
CA THR A 26 -6.65 -9.03 4.48
C THR A 26 -5.50 -8.27 5.14
N HIS A 27 -5.48 -8.25 6.47
CA HIS A 27 -4.33 -7.73 7.23
C HIS A 27 -3.30 -8.85 7.45
N LEU A 28 -2.04 -8.45 7.60
CA LEU A 28 -0.93 -9.37 7.85
C LEU A 28 0.19 -8.66 8.64
N CYS A 29 0.61 -9.29 9.74
CA CYS A 29 1.77 -8.89 10.54
C CYS A 29 1.80 -7.39 10.89
N GLU A 30 0.67 -6.85 11.34
CA GLU A 30 0.52 -5.46 11.75
C GLU A 30 1.14 -5.23 13.13
N THR A 31 0.75 -6.02 14.13
CA THR A 31 1.27 -5.91 15.51
C THR A 31 1.91 -7.22 15.97
N LYS A 32 2.70 -7.15 17.04
CA LYS A 32 3.36 -8.35 17.60
C LYS A 32 2.35 -9.24 18.31
N GLU A 33 1.42 -8.63 19.03
CA GLU A 33 0.32 -9.29 19.74
C GLU A 33 -0.57 -10.06 18.75
N GLU A 34 -0.85 -9.46 17.59
CA GLU A 34 -1.60 -10.11 16.50
C GLU A 34 -0.88 -11.37 15.99
N ILE A 35 0.44 -11.28 15.78
CA ILE A 35 1.25 -12.41 15.30
C ILE A 35 1.27 -13.55 16.33
N GLU A 36 1.40 -13.23 17.61
CA GLU A 36 1.37 -14.21 18.70
C GLU A 36 0.02 -14.91 18.78
N GLU A 37 -1.09 -14.18 18.66
CA GLU A 37 -2.44 -14.75 18.67
C GLU A 37 -2.67 -15.68 17.46
N VAL A 38 -2.20 -15.30 16.28
CA VAL A 38 -2.26 -16.15 15.10
C VAL A 38 -1.44 -17.42 15.28
N ALA A 39 -0.25 -17.33 15.85
CA ALA A 39 0.59 -18.51 16.11
C ALA A 39 -0.10 -19.50 17.07
N GLN A 40 -0.80 -19.00 18.10
CA GLN A 40 -1.58 -19.84 19.01
C GLN A 40 -2.78 -20.49 18.32
N LYS A 41 -3.49 -19.73 17.47
CA LYS A 41 -4.70 -20.20 16.79
C LYS A 41 -4.41 -21.16 15.64
N PHE A 42 -3.27 -21.01 14.98
CA PHE A 42 -2.84 -21.81 13.82
C PHE A 42 -1.46 -22.46 14.07
N PRO A 43 -1.32 -23.35 15.06
CA PRO A 43 -0.02 -23.88 15.49
C PRO A 43 0.68 -24.75 14.44
N ASN A 44 -0.04 -25.19 13.41
CA ASN A 44 0.52 -25.98 12.30
C ASN A 44 1.09 -25.12 11.18
N SER A 45 0.83 -23.80 11.19
CA SER A 45 1.35 -22.87 10.19
C SER A 45 2.58 -22.16 10.78
N PRO A 46 3.77 -22.28 10.15
CA PRO A 46 5.02 -21.82 10.77
C PRO A 46 5.15 -20.29 10.87
N THR A 47 4.40 -19.55 10.06
CA THR A 47 4.33 -18.09 10.08
C THR A 47 2.89 -17.65 9.86
N TYR A 48 2.58 -16.39 10.16
CA TYR A 48 1.28 -15.82 9.85
C TYR A 48 1.00 -15.88 8.34
N THR A 49 1.97 -15.50 7.51
CA THR A 49 1.82 -15.59 6.05
C THR A 49 1.51 -17.02 5.59
N SER A 50 2.06 -18.04 6.27
CA SER A 50 1.76 -19.44 5.97
C SER A 50 0.28 -19.80 6.17
N VAL A 51 -0.43 -19.18 7.12
CA VAL A 51 -1.87 -19.42 7.32
C VAL A 51 -2.67 -19.12 6.04
N TYR A 52 -2.36 -17.99 5.38
CA TYR A 52 -3.00 -17.64 4.12
C TYR A 52 -2.49 -18.47 2.95
N LYS A 53 -1.21 -18.88 2.96
CA LYS A 53 -0.65 -19.77 1.94
C LYS A 53 -1.33 -21.14 1.95
N ASP A 54 -1.48 -21.74 3.13
CA ASP A 54 -2.09 -23.06 3.33
C ASP A 54 -3.55 -23.07 2.84
N ALA A 55 -4.24 -21.95 3.03
CA ALA A 55 -5.59 -21.71 2.54
C ALA A 55 -5.68 -21.25 1.06
N LYS A 56 -4.57 -21.24 0.30
CA LYS A 56 -4.50 -20.76 -1.09
C LYS A 56 -4.98 -19.31 -1.29
N LEU A 57 -4.85 -18.47 -0.26
CA LEU A 57 -5.26 -17.07 -0.29
C LEU A 57 -4.14 -16.11 -0.72
N LEU A 58 -2.93 -16.62 -1.00
CA LEU A 58 -1.82 -15.84 -1.56
C LEU A 58 -1.80 -15.99 -3.08
N THR A 59 -2.19 -14.92 -3.77
CA THR A 59 -2.31 -14.87 -5.23
C THR A 59 -1.87 -13.50 -5.74
N ARG A 60 -1.76 -13.35 -7.07
CA ARG A 60 -1.54 -12.04 -7.70
C ARG A 60 -2.61 -11.00 -7.34
N LYS A 61 -3.83 -11.46 -7.04
CA LYS A 61 -4.99 -10.60 -6.69
C LYS A 61 -5.17 -10.43 -5.18
N THR A 62 -4.13 -10.75 -4.40
CA THR A 62 -4.13 -10.61 -2.94
C THR A 62 -3.41 -9.33 -2.51
N ILE A 63 -4.12 -8.50 -1.74
CA ILE A 63 -3.62 -7.28 -1.11
C ILE A 63 -3.49 -7.52 0.40
N LEU A 64 -2.26 -7.36 0.90
CA LEU A 64 -1.90 -7.59 2.30
C LEU A 64 -1.64 -6.25 2.98
N ALA A 65 -2.55 -5.83 3.85
CA ALA A 65 -2.40 -4.58 4.60
C ALA A 65 -1.32 -4.69 5.67
N HIS A 66 -0.64 -3.57 5.92
CA HIS A 66 0.32 -3.33 7.00
C HIS A 66 1.70 -3.94 6.79
N CYS A 67 1.84 -5.26 6.96
CA CYS A 67 3.09 -5.99 6.75
C CYS A 67 4.29 -5.38 7.50
N VAL A 68 4.06 -4.93 8.74
CA VAL A 68 5.06 -4.20 9.54
C VAL A 68 6.16 -5.15 10.02
N HIS A 69 5.78 -6.31 10.57
CA HIS A 69 6.70 -7.24 11.23
C HIS A 69 6.99 -8.51 10.41
N LEU A 70 6.98 -8.41 9.07
CA LEU A 70 7.28 -9.55 8.22
C LEU A 70 8.70 -10.09 8.45
N GLN A 71 8.80 -11.42 8.56
CA GLN A 71 10.07 -12.12 8.45
C GLN A 71 10.52 -12.22 6.98
N ASP A 72 11.82 -12.42 6.73
CA ASP A 72 12.34 -12.51 5.36
C ASP A 72 11.73 -13.69 4.58
N SER A 73 11.46 -14.81 5.24
CA SER A 73 10.76 -15.96 4.64
C SER A 73 9.34 -15.62 4.17
N GLU A 74 8.65 -14.75 4.91
CA GLU A 74 7.32 -14.26 4.56
C GLU A 74 7.36 -13.31 3.37
N VAL A 75 8.36 -12.43 3.30
CA VAL A 75 8.59 -11.56 2.15
C VAL A 75 8.81 -12.37 0.87
N GLU A 76 9.60 -13.46 0.94
CA GLU A 76 9.79 -14.34 -0.22
C GLU A 76 8.49 -15.06 -0.63
N MET A 77 7.64 -15.46 0.32
CA MET A 77 6.33 -16.05 0.01
C MET A 77 5.40 -15.05 -0.70
N ILE A 78 5.34 -13.81 -0.20
CA ILE A 78 4.55 -12.72 -0.79
C ILE A 78 5.03 -12.44 -2.23
N LYS A 79 6.35 -12.32 -2.42
CA LYS A 79 6.96 -12.14 -3.74
C LYS A 79 6.63 -13.28 -4.69
N ALA A 80 6.83 -14.53 -4.26
CA ALA A 80 6.61 -15.70 -5.09
C ALA A 80 5.14 -15.82 -5.53
N ALA A 81 4.20 -15.48 -4.66
CA ALA A 81 2.77 -15.45 -4.97
C ALA A 81 2.32 -14.22 -5.77
N ARG A 82 3.22 -13.23 -5.94
CA ARG A 82 2.96 -11.93 -6.58
C ARG A 82 1.87 -11.12 -5.86
N CYS A 83 1.72 -11.32 -4.56
CA CYS A 83 0.84 -10.50 -3.73
C CYS A 83 1.37 -9.06 -3.69
N SER A 84 0.49 -8.12 -3.38
CA SER A 84 0.85 -6.72 -3.12
C SER A 84 0.71 -6.38 -1.64
N VAL A 85 1.57 -5.49 -1.15
CA VAL A 85 1.48 -4.94 0.20
C VAL A 85 0.84 -3.56 0.16
N ALA A 86 -0.22 -3.34 0.94
CA ALA A 86 -0.77 -2.01 1.18
C ALA A 86 -0.11 -1.41 2.42
N HIS A 87 0.80 -0.45 2.21
CA HIS A 87 1.47 0.26 3.28
C HIS A 87 0.54 1.36 3.85
N CYS A 88 0.20 1.24 5.13
CA CYS A 88 -0.73 2.13 5.83
C CYS A 88 -0.01 2.93 6.94
N PRO A 89 0.90 3.86 6.59
CA PRO A 89 1.82 4.49 7.56
C PRO A 89 1.11 5.23 8.69
N THR A 90 0.06 5.99 8.38
CA THR A 90 -0.67 6.77 9.39
C THR A 90 -1.34 5.86 10.43
N SER A 91 -1.97 4.77 9.98
CA SER A 91 -2.59 3.79 10.88
C SER A 91 -1.55 3.10 11.77
N ASN A 92 -0.46 2.63 11.15
CA ASN A 92 0.64 1.97 11.86
C ASN A 92 1.22 2.84 12.99
N ILE A 93 1.33 4.16 12.78
CA ILE A 93 1.77 5.10 13.82
C ILE A 93 0.69 5.28 14.89
N ASN A 94 -0.55 5.57 14.48
CA ASN A 94 -1.66 5.86 15.39
C ASN A 94 -1.93 4.70 16.37
N LEU A 95 -1.86 3.47 15.86
CA LEU A 95 -2.09 2.24 16.63
C LEU A 95 -0.84 1.71 17.31
N ARG A 96 0.31 2.37 17.13
CA ARG A 96 1.62 1.95 17.64
C ARG A 96 2.03 0.55 17.13
N SER A 97 1.53 0.16 15.97
CA SER A 97 1.83 -1.10 15.30
C SER A 97 3.32 -1.20 14.95
N GLY A 98 3.94 -0.10 14.53
CA GLY A 98 5.37 0.00 14.23
C GLY A 98 5.64 0.74 12.93
N ILE A 99 6.83 0.54 12.35
CA ILE A 99 7.22 1.18 11.09
C ILE A 99 7.60 0.11 10.07
N CYS A 100 6.80 -0.03 9.00
CA CYS A 100 7.09 -0.97 7.93
C CYS A 100 8.36 -0.56 7.18
N ASN A 101 9.32 -1.48 7.04
CA ASN A 101 10.50 -1.29 6.22
C ASN A 101 10.15 -1.48 4.72
N VAL A 102 9.56 -0.46 4.11
CA VAL A 102 9.12 -0.49 2.71
C VAL A 102 10.30 -0.67 1.74
N ARG A 103 11.45 -0.05 2.01
CA ARG A 103 12.63 -0.18 1.14
C ARG A 103 13.09 -1.63 1.02
N ARG A 104 13.03 -2.42 2.11
CA ARG A 104 13.32 -3.86 2.10
C ARG A 104 12.39 -4.60 1.14
N LEU A 105 11.08 -4.31 1.19
CA LEU A 105 10.09 -4.95 0.33
C LEU A 105 10.32 -4.61 -1.16
N LEU A 106 10.55 -3.33 -1.45
CA LEU A 106 10.85 -2.86 -2.81
C LEU A 106 12.15 -3.47 -3.36
N LYS A 107 13.24 -3.50 -2.56
CA LYS A 107 14.51 -4.15 -2.95
C LYS A 107 14.33 -5.64 -3.24
N LYS A 108 13.38 -6.30 -2.58
CA LYS A 108 13.05 -7.71 -2.82
C LYS A 108 12.14 -7.91 -4.04
N GLY A 109 11.58 -6.85 -4.63
CA GLY A 109 10.70 -6.91 -5.79
C GLY A 109 9.23 -7.19 -5.43
N VAL A 110 8.82 -6.92 -4.20
CA VAL A 110 7.41 -6.94 -3.80
C VAL A 110 6.76 -5.63 -4.26
N ASN A 111 5.57 -5.72 -4.88
CA ASN A 111 4.78 -4.52 -5.17
C ASN A 111 4.24 -3.95 -3.86
N VAL A 112 4.45 -2.65 -3.65
CA VAL A 112 3.92 -1.93 -2.49
C VAL A 112 3.06 -0.77 -2.99
N CYS A 113 1.81 -0.71 -2.54
CA CYS A 113 0.90 0.40 -2.74
C CYS A 113 0.64 1.13 -1.42
N LEU A 114 -0.12 2.23 -1.46
CA LEU A 114 -0.50 2.98 -0.27
C LEU A 114 -1.96 2.71 0.12
N GLY A 115 -2.19 2.59 1.43
CA GLY A 115 -3.51 2.54 2.05
C GLY A 115 -3.66 3.66 3.09
N THR A 116 -4.86 4.22 3.18
CA THR A 116 -5.20 5.19 4.24
C THR A 116 -5.58 4.51 5.54
N ASP A 117 -6.23 3.34 5.41
CA ASP A 117 -6.72 2.51 6.52
C ASP A 117 -7.62 3.28 7.51
N VAL A 118 -8.53 4.11 6.99
CA VAL A 118 -9.52 4.78 7.83
C VAL A 118 -10.42 3.71 8.50
N SER A 119 -10.62 3.72 9.82
CA SER A 119 -10.27 4.78 10.80
C SER A 119 -9.05 4.52 11.68
N GLY A 120 -8.23 3.50 11.40
CA GLY A 120 -6.92 3.36 12.05
C GLY A 120 -5.99 4.53 11.68
N GLY A 121 -6.00 4.89 10.40
CA GLY A 121 -5.50 6.17 9.88
C GLY A 121 -6.50 7.30 10.09
N SER A 122 -5.98 8.51 10.31
CA SER A 122 -6.78 9.71 10.63
C SER A 122 -7.20 10.54 9.41
N SER A 123 -6.87 10.10 8.18
CA SER A 123 -7.15 10.85 6.95
C SER A 123 -7.51 9.91 5.80
N SER A 124 -8.45 10.34 4.96
CA SER A 124 -8.80 9.68 3.70
C SER A 124 -7.97 10.18 2.51
N SER A 125 -7.07 11.14 2.72
CA SER A 125 -6.25 11.75 1.67
C SER A 125 -5.07 10.86 1.30
N MET A 126 -4.93 10.54 0.00
CA MET A 126 -3.76 9.84 -0.50
C MET A 126 -2.48 10.70 -0.45
N LEU A 127 -2.60 12.03 -0.49
CA LEU A 127 -1.47 12.94 -0.24
C LEU A 127 -0.94 12.80 1.19
N ASP A 128 -1.82 12.55 2.16
CA ASP A 128 -1.42 12.37 3.55
C ASP A 128 -0.73 11.01 3.72
N ALA A 129 -1.24 9.97 3.06
CA ALA A 129 -0.58 8.66 3.02
C ALA A 129 0.81 8.71 2.34
N MET A 130 0.95 9.45 1.23
CA MET A 130 2.24 9.66 0.57
C MET A 130 3.26 10.36 1.48
N ARG A 131 2.86 11.45 2.14
CA ARG A 131 3.73 12.19 3.07
C ARG A 131 4.12 11.33 4.26
N ALA A 132 3.16 10.64 4.87
CA ALA A 132 3.43 9.73 5.98
C ALA A 132 4.35 8.57 5.58
N ALA A 133 4.27 8.06 4.34
CA ALA A 133 5.19 7.04 3.83
C ALA A 133 6.62 7.58 3.66
N MET A 134 6.79 8.83 3.22
CA MET A 134 8.11 9.47 3.19
C MET A 134 8.66 9.63 4.61
N ASP A 135 7.87 10.18 5.54
CA ASP A 135 8.27 10.43 6.94
C ASP A 135 8.65 9.14 7.68
N THR A 136 7.87 8.07 7.51
CA THR A 136 8.19 6.77 8.10
C THR A 136 9.48 6.20 7.51
N SER A 137 9.71 6.34 6.20
CA SER A 137 10.94 5.87 5.57
C SER A 137 12.18 6.63 6.04
N ILE A 138 12.07 7.93 6.31
CA ILE A 138 13.14 8.75 6.91
C ILE A 138 13.37 8.31 8.37
N THR A 139 12.30 8.02 9.12
CA THR A 139 12.43 7.51 10.48
C THR A 139 13.19 6.18 10.52
N VAL A 140 12.94 5.27 9.56
CA VAL A 140 13.73 4.03 9.42
C VAL A 140 15.20 4.33 9.10
N SER A 141 15.49 5.34 8.28
CA SER A 141 16.89 5.67 7.95
C SER A 141 17.70 6.16 9.13
N PHE A 142 17.07 6.69 10.19
CA PHE A 142 17.78 7.03 11.43
C PHE A 142 18.31 5.80 12.18
N GLN A 143 17.85 4.60 11.83
CA GLN A 143 18.27 3.34 12.44
C GLN A 143 19.32 2.60 11.59
N SER A 144 19.63 3.07 10.37
CA SER A 144 20.53 2.39 9.44
C SER A 144 21.16 3.38 8.46
N ASP A 145 22.49 3.47 8.48
CA ASP A 145 23.26 4.40 7.63
C ASP A 145 23.15 4.10 6.12
N ASP A 146 22.78 2.87 5.73
CA ASP A 146 22.64 2.43 4.32
C ASP A 146 21.16 2.21 3.92
N TYR A 147 20.29 3.08 4.42
CA TYR A 147 18.88 3.09 4.07
C TYR A 147 18.53 4.34 3.27
N PRO A 148 18.34 4.26 1.93
CA PRO A 148 17.81 5.37 1.16
C PRO A 148 16.30 5.51 1.45
N PRO A 149 15.85 6.65 2.02
CA PRO A 149 14.43 6.92 2.21
C PRO A 149 13.65 6.88 0.89
N LEU A 150 12.32 6.82 0.98
CA LEU A 150 11.46 6.90 -0.19
C LEU A 150 11.45 8.34 -0.74
N SER A 151 11.61 8.46 -2.05
CA SER A 151 11.47 9.72 -2.76
C SER A 151 10.01 10.04 -3.09
N TYR A 152 9.72 11.30 -3.43
CA TYR A 152 8.38 11.72 -3.85
C TYR A 152 7.91 11.00 -5.13
N HIS A 153 8.83 10.65 -6.03
CA HIS A 153 8.53 9.84 -7.23
C HIS A 153 8.06 8.43 -6.84
N GLU A 154 8.72 7.82 -5.86
CA GLU A 154 8.39 6.46 -5.41
C GLU A 154 7.04 6.42 -4.71
N VAL A 155 6.76 7.33 -3.77
CA VAL A 155 5.45 7.36 -3.10
C VAL A 155 4.32 7.72 -4.06
N PHE A 156 4.58 8.55 -5.08
CA PHE A 156 3.60 8.80 -6.14
C PHE A 156 3.35 7.56 -7.00
N TYR A 157 4.40 6.82 -7.36
CA TYR A 157 4.26 5.54 -8.05
C TYR A 157 3.43 4.56 -7.20
N MET A 158 3.74 4.43 -5.90
CA MET A 158 2.99 3.58 -4.97
C MET A 158 1.51 3.99 -4.86
N ALA A 159 1.21 5.29 -4.89
CA ALA A 159 -0.15 5.85 -4.86
C ALA A 159 -0.94 5.65 -6.16
N THR A 160 -0.26 5.40 -7.28
CA THR A 160 -0.86 5.32 -8.62
C THR A 160 -0.64 3.93 -9.23
N MET A 161 0.46 3.73 -9.95
CA MET A 161 0.80 2.46 -10.61
C MET A 161 0.90 1.29 -9.62
N GLY A 162 1.47 1.49 -8.43
CA GLY A 162 1.55 0.46 -7.38
C GLY A 162 0.17 0.00 -6.94
N GLY A 163 -0.79 0.92 -6.80
CA GLY A 163 -2.20 0.62 -6.56
C GLY A 163 -2.86 -0.12 -7.72
N ALA A 164 -2.60 0.30 -8.96
CA ALA A 164 -3.12 -0.38 -10.15
C ALA A 164 -2.62 -1.83 -10.24
N ILE A 165 -1.33 -2.08 -9.96
CA ILE A 165 -0.75 -3.44 -9.89
C ILE A 165 -1.40 -4.25 -8.76
N ALA A 166 -1.60 -3.64 -7.58
CA ALA A 166 -2.24 -4.32 -6.45
C ALA A 166 -3.68 -4.77 -6.76
N LEU A 167 -4.37 -4.01 -7.59
CA LEU A 167 -5.71 -4.33 -8.07
C LEU A 167 -5.71 -5.20 -9.34
N ASP A 168 -4.56 -5.66 -9.84
CA ASP A 168 -4.45 -6.44 -11.09
C ASP A 168 -5.12 -5.69 -12.28
N MET A 169 -4.91 -4.38 -12.32
CA MET A 169 -5.51 -3.42 -13.26
C MET A 169 -4.47 -2.48 -13.87
N GLU A 170 -3.18 -2.82 -13.80
CA GLU A 170 -2.09 -2.02 -14.36
C GLU A 170 -2.16 -1.88 -15.89
N ASP A 171 -2.90 -2.75 -16.59
CA ASP A 171 -3.16 -2.61 -18.03
C ASP A 171 -4.28 -1.61 -18.34
N LYS A 172 -5.04 -1.17 -17.31
CA LYS A 172 -6.19 -0.27 -17.45
C LYS A 172 -6.02 1.07 -16.74
N LEU A 173 -5.23 1.12 -15.66
CA LEU A 173 -5.14 2.27 -14.75
C LEU A 173 -3.69 2.68 -14.46
N GLY A 174 -3.54 3.80 -13.76
CA GLY A 174 -2.31 4.22 -13.08
C GLY A 174 -1.36 5.12 -13.89
N ASN A 175 -1.55 5.24 -15.21
CA ASN A 175 -0.80 6.20 -16.04
C ASN A 175 -1.59 6.57 -17.31
N PHE A 176 -1.05 7.50 -18.11
CA PHE A 176 -1.69 8.03 -19.32
C PHE A 176 -1.30 7.28 -20.61
N ALA A 177 -0.90 6.01 -20.52
CA ALA A 177 -0.63 5.22 -21.72
C ALA A 177 -1.91 5.03 -22.57
N VAL A 178 -1.76 5.05 -23.89
CA VAL A 178 -2.87 4.83 -24.84
C VAL A 178 -3.52 3.47 -24.56
N GLY A 179 -4.86 3.45 -24.48
CA GLY A 179 -5.66 2.25 -24.21
C GLY A 179 -6.13 2.10 -22.76
N LYS A 180 -5.64 2.94 -21.84
CA LYS A 180 -6.08 2.98 -20.44
C LYS A 180 -7.27 3.93 -20.22
N SER A 181 -8.01 3.71 -19.13
CA SER A 181 -9.08 4.62 -18.69
C SER A 181 -8.49 5.97 -18.25
N PHE A 182 -9.21 7.05 -18.54
CA PHE A 182 -8.81 8.40 -18.14
C PHE A 182 -9.29 8.72 -16.72
N ASP A 183 -8.59 8.12 -15.75
CA ASP A 183 -8.72 8.44 -14.33
C ASP A 183 -7.63 9.43 -13.96
N ALA A 184 -8.00 10.68 -13.72
CA ALA A 184 -7.05 11.79 -13.63
C ALA A 184 -7.50 12.86 -12.64
N ILE A 185 -6.54 13.60 -12.11
CA ILE A 185 -6.80 14.83 -11.37
C ILE A 185 -6.17 16.01 -12.09
N ILE A 186 -6.88 17.13 -12.11
CA ILE A 186 -6.31 18.42 -12.50
C ILE A 186 -5.91 19.13 -11.21
N VAL A 187 -4.61 19.37 -11.06
CA VAL A 187 -4.07 20.06 -9.90
C VAL A 187 -3.92 21.54 -10.25
N ASN A 188 -4.50 22.41 -9.44
CA ASN A 188 -4.21 23.83 -9.49
C ASN A 188 -2.88 24.11 -8.78
N SER A 189 -1.90 24.56 -9.55
CA SER A 189 -0.57 24.92 -9.07
C SER A 189 -0.43 26.39 -8.66
N ASP A 190 -1.51 27.19 -8.68
CA ASP A 190 -1.54 28.61 -8.23
C ASP A 190 -1.46 28.73 -6.69
N VAL A 191 -0.57 27.96 -6.08
CA VAL A 191 -0.22 28.05 -4.67
C VAL A 191 0.97 29.00 -4.57
N GLU A 192 0.87 30.00 -3.70
CA GLU A 192 1.88 31.02 -3.42
C GLU A 192 3.32 30.48 -3.59
N THR A 193 4.00 30.90 -4.65
CA THR A 193 5.38 30.46 -4.94
C THR A 193 6.41 31.30 -4.19
N TYR A 194 5.97 32.21 -3.31
CA TYR A 194 6.82 33.16 -2.59
C TYR A 194 7.80 33.92 -3.51
N GLY A 195 7.41 34.15 -4.77
CA GLY A 195 8.24 34.82 -5.76
C GLY A 195 9.27 33.93 -6.47
N PHE A 196 9.28 32.62 -6.23
CA PHE A 196 10.11 31.67 -6.96
C PHE A 196 9.45 31.25 -8.29
N ASN A 197 10.25 31.18 -9.35
CA ASN A 197 9.88 30.54 -10.61
C ASN A 197 10.21 29.04 -10.49
N LEU A 198 9.19 28.19 -10.40
CA LEU A 198 9.34 26.76 -10.21
C LEU A 198 9.11 26.00 -11.52
N GLU A 199 9.98 25.04 -11.79
CA GLU A 199 9.80 24.08 -12.89
C GLU A 199 8.65 23.09 -12.59
N THR A 200 8.16 22.39 -13.61
CA THR A 200 7.03 21.45 -13.45
C THR A 200 7.30 20.37 -12.41
N SER A 201 8.51 19.82 -12.34
CA SER A 201 8.89 18.82 -11.33
C SER A 201 8.87 19.38 -9.91
N GLU A 202 9.24 20.66 -9.73
CA GLU A 202 9.25 21.32 -8.44
C GLU A 202 7.82 21.67 -7.99
N LEU A 203 6.96 22.08 -8.93
CA LEU A 203 5.52 22.25 -8.67
C LEU A 203 4.86 20.92 -8.27
N PHE A 204 5.21 19.83 -8.95
CA PHE A 204 4.73 18.50 -8.63
C PHE A 204 5.21 18.02 -7.26
N GLN A 205 6.49 18.19 -6.96
CA GLN A 205 7.03 17.93 -5.63
C GLN A 205 6.28 18.75 -4.58
N LYS A 206 6.15 20.07 -4.78
CA LYS A 206 5.39 20.96 -3.88
C LYS A 206 3.96 20.47 -3.66
N PHE A 207 3.27 19.99 -4.70
CA PHE A 207 1.94 19.42 -4.57
C PHE A 207 1.92 18.19 -3.65
N ILE A 208 2.89 17.28 -3.76
CA ILE A 208 2.97 16.12 -2.86
C ILE A 208 3.22 16.54 -1.40
N TYR A 209 4.10 17.52 -1.16
CA TYR A 209 4.47 17.93 0.20
C TYR A 209 3.44 18.86 0.88
N CYS A 210 2.84 19.77 0.12
CA CYS A 210 2.04 20.87 0.66
C CYS A 210 0.61 20.92 0.11
N GLY A 211 0.29 20.10 -0.89
CA GLY A 211 -1.03 20.04 -1.49
C GLY A 211 -2.09 19.50 -0.54
N SER A 212 -3.34 19.78 -0.87
CA SER A 212 -4.51 19.22 -0.20
C SER A 212 -5.63 18.99 -1.21
N SER A 213 -6.79 18.53 -0.75
CA SER A 213 -7.99 18.46 -1.60
C SER A 213 -8.34 19.81 -2.26
N LYS A 214 -8.01 20.94 -1.64
CA LYS A 214 -8.21 22.29 -2.21
C LYS A 214 -7.33 22.57 -3.43
N SER A 215 -6.24 21.84 -3.58
CA SER A 215 -5.34 21.94 -4.74
C SER A 215 -5.88 21.14 -5.94
N ILE A 216 -6.89 20.29 -5.75
CA ILE A 216 -7.48 19.48 -6.83
C ILE A 216 -8.65 20.26 -7.42
N ALA A 217 -8.46 20.76 -8.64
CA ALA A 217 -9.46 21.56 -9.35
C ALA A 217 -10.53 20.71 -10.02
N ARG A 218 -10.17 19.53 -10.53
CA ARG A 218 -11.10 18.58 -11.16
C ARG A 218 -10.67 17.14 -10.94
N VAL A 219 -11.64 16.23 -10.94
CA VAL A 219 -11.41 14.78 -10.94
C VAL A 219 -12.16 14.16 -12.12
N TYR A 220 -11.45 13.32 -12.86
CA TYR A 220 -12.00 12.50 -13.93
C TYR A 220 -11.99 11.02 -13.50
N VAL A 221 -13.09 10.33 -13.79
CA VAL A 221 -13.19 8.87 -13.68
C VAL A 221 -13.76 8.35 -15.00
N ASP A 222 -13.01 7.47 -15.65
CA ASP A 222 -13.29 6.92 -16.97
C ASP A 222 -13.63 8.01 -18.01
N GLY A 223 -12.87 9.12 -17.98
CA GLY A 223 -13.09 10.26 -18.87
C GLY A 223 -14.20 11.23 -18.46
N ASN A 224 -14.99 10.92 -17.42
CA ASN A 224 -16.11 11.75 -16.98
C ASN A 224 -15.71 12.62 -15.78
N ILE A 225 -16.09 13.90 -15.81
CA ILE A 225 -15.89 14.81 -14.67
C ILE A 225 -16.83 14.40 -13.54
N VAL A 226 -16.28 14.16 -12.35
CA VAL A 226 -17.05 13.79 -11.15
C VAL A 226 -16.88 14.77 -9.99
N MET A 227 -15.87 15.65 -10.06
CA MET A 227 -15.62 16.77 -9.15
C MET A 227 -14.94 17.90 -9.90
#